data_AF-K1V941-F1
#
_entry.id   AF-K1V941-F1
#
_cell.length_a   1.000
_cell.length_b   1.000
_cell.length_c   1.000
_cell.angle_alpha   90.00
_cell.angle_beta   90.00
_cell.angle_gamma   90.00
#
_symmetry.space_group_name_H-M   'P 1'
#
loop_
_entity.id
_entity.type
_entity.pdbx_description
1 polymer ?
#
loop_
_entity_poly.entity_id
_entity_poly.type
_entity_poly.pdbx_seq_one_letter_code
_entity_poly.pdbx_strand_id
1 'polypeptide(L)'
;LTLSATPIPRTLNMAMSGIRDLSTIEQPPIERQPVETFVLEYNDVILAEAMKKELARGGQVYYLHNRVDNIESCAAHVSQMVPGARVILYYNFLSLLLQ
;
A
#
# COMPACT_ATOMS: atom_id res chain seq x y z
N LEU A 1 -25.21 11.28 2.77
CA LEU A 1 -23.95 11.31 3.54
C LEU A 1 -22.81 10.89 2.62
N THR A 2 -21.69 11.63 2.60
CA THR A 2 -20.50 11.27 1.81
C THR A 2 -19.37 10.97 2.79
N LEU A 3 -18.75 9.79 2.69
CA LEU A 3 -17.62 9.40 3.52
C LEU A 3 -16.35 9.37 2.67
N SER A 4 -15.27 9.97 3.16
CA SER A 4 -13.97 9.98 2.48
C SER A 4 -12.85 10.00 3.51
N ALA A 5 -11.85 9.14 3.34
CA ALA A 5 -10.64 9.14 4.15
C ALA A 5 -9.67 10.28 3.72
N THR A 6 -9.76 10.73 2.48
CA THR A 6 -8.90 11.76 1.89
C THR A 6 -9.74 12.67 0.99
N PRO A 7 -10.31 13.77 1.52
CA PRO A 7 -11.13 14.66 0.72
C PRO A 7 -10.28 15.33 -0.38
N ILE A 8 -10.81 15.39 -1.60
CA ILE A 8 -10.17 16.09 -2.73
C ILE A 8 -10.00 17.57 -2.35
N PRO A 9 -8.87 18.24 -2.68
CA PRO A 9 -8.58 19.60 -2.20
C PRO A 9 -9.71 20.62 -2.43
N ARG A 10 -10.39 20.56 -3.57
CA ARG A 10 -11.52 21.45 -3.88
C ARG A 10 -12.74 21.17 -3.00
N THR A 11 -13.08 19.90 -2.78
CA THR A 11 -14.21 19.53 -1.91
C THR A 11 -13.94 19.84 -0.45
N LEU A 12 -12.68 19.71 -0.01
CA LEU A 12 -12.24 20.16 1.30
C LEU A 12 -12.41 21.68 1.43
N ASN A 13 -11.99 22.45 0.43
CA ASN A 13 -12.14 23.92 0.45
C ASN A 13 -13.62 24.35 0.52
N MET A 14 -14.51 23.69 -0.21
CA MET A 14 -15.96 23.96 -0.12
C MET A 14 -16.51 23.66 1.28
N ALA A 15 -16.03 22.57 1.90
CA ALA A 15 -16.47 22.20 3.23
C ALA A 15 -15.95 23.16 4.30
N MET A 16 -14.68 23.56 4.21
CA MET A 16 -14.06 24.57 5.07
C MET A 16 -14.68 25.97 4.88
N SER A 17 -15.16 26.28 3.69
CA SER A 17 -15.88 27.53 3.37
C SER A 17 -17.34 27.53 3.84
N GLY A 18 -17.81 26.46 4.49
CA GLY A 18 -19.19 26.33 4.98
C GLY A 18 -20.24 26.05 3.89
N ILE A 19 -19.82 25.79 2.65
CA ILE A 19 -20.71 25.44 1.54
C ILE A 19 -21.17 23.97 1.67
N ARG A 20 -20.43 23.15 2.42
CA ARG A 20 -20.80 21.77 2.79
C ARG A 20 -20.40 21.48 4.23
N ASP A 21 -21.21 20.70 4.94
CA ASP A 21 -20.87 20.23 6.27
C ASP A 21 -19.72 19.20 6.22
N LEU A 22 -18.75 19.36 7.11
CA LEU A 22 -17.64 18.44 7.34
C LEU A 22 -17.73 17.91 8.77
N SER A 23 -17.63 16.59 8.92
CA SER A 23 -17.42 15.94 10.20
C SER A 23 -16.20 15.04 10.09
N THR A 24 -15.24 15.22 11.00
CA THR A 24 -13.99 14.46 11.04
C THR A 24 -14.01 13.54 12.25
N ILE A 25 -13.65 12.27 12.05
CA ILE A 25 -13.44 11.31 13.15
C ILE A 25 -11.94 11.26 13.42
N GLU A 26 -11.50 11.94 14.48
CA GLU A 26 -10.07 12.14 14.77
C GLU A 26 -9.47 11.05 15.66
N GLN A 27 -10.26 10.43 16.53
CA GLN A 27 -9.76 9.43 17.47
C GLN A 27 -9.49 8.10 16.76
N PRO A 28 -8.23 7.63 16.71
CA PRO A 28 -7.95 6.30 16.22
C PRO A 28 -8.48 5.25 17.21
N PRO A 29 -8.70 4.00 16.75
CA PRO A 29 -9.04 2.89 17.64
C PRO A 29 -8.00 2.67 18.74
N ILE A 30 -8.47 2.11 19.86
CA ILE A 30 -7.63 1.72 21.00
C ILE A 30 -6.58 0.70 20.50
N GLU A 31 -5.34 0.81 21.00
CA GLU A 31 -4.17 -0.01 20.61
C GLU A 31 -3.57 0.23 19.21
N ARG A 32 -4.01 1.27 18.47
CA ARG A 32 -3.33 1.64 17.21
C ARG A 32 -1.93 2.18 17.48
N GLN A 33 -0.89 1.43 17.10
CA GLN A 33 0.49 1.92 17.08
C GLN A 33 0.76 2.76 15.82
N PRO A 34 1.60 3.81 15.91
CA PRO A 34 2.00 4.59 14.75
C PRO A 34 2.83 3.74 13.78
N VAL A 35 2.74 4.08 12.48
CA VAL A 35 3.53 3.40 11.44
C VAL A 35 4.91 4.04 11.38
N GLU A 36 5.96 3.25 11.53
CA GLU A 36 7.34 3.69 11.31
C GLU A 36 7.60 3.86 9.81
N THR A 37 8.04 5.04 9.38
CA THR A 37 8.26 5.37 7.96
C THR A 37 9.73 5.72 7.71
N PHE A 38 10.33 5.06 6.71
CA PHE A 38 11.73 5.25 6.32
C PHE A 38 11.81 5.65 4.84
N VAL A 39 12.67 6.61 4.52
CA VAL A 39 12.98 7.03 3.15
C VAL A 39 14.43 6.66 2.88
N LEU A 40 14.64 5.67 2.02
CA LEU A 40 15.95 5.08 1.72
C LEU A 40 16.10 4.91 0.21
N GLU A 41 17.35 4.82 -0.25
CA GLU A 41 17.63 4.36 -1.60
C GLU A 41 17.29 2.87 -1.74
N TYR A 42 17.00 2.46 -2.98
CA TYR A 42 16.67 1.06 -3.27
C TYR A 42 17.87 0.17 -2.96
N ASN A 43 17.68 -0.77 -2.03
CA ASN A 43 18.70 -1.73 -1.64
C ASN A 43 18.05 -3.09 -1.33
N ASP A 44 18.40 -4.10 -2.12
CA ASP A 44 17.84 -5.46 -2.00
C ASP A 44 18.08 -6.08 -0.62
N VAL A 45 19.23 -5.81 0.02
CA VAL A 45 19.56 -6.37 1.34
C VAL A 45 18.62 -5.82 2.41
N ILE A 46 18.43 -4.50 2.43
CA ILE A 46 17.55 -3.83 3.40
C ILE A 46 16.10 -4.28 3.20
N LEU A 47 15.65 -4.35 1.94
CA LEU A 47 14.31 -4.82 1.60
C LEU A 47 14.11 -6.28 2.04
N ALA A 48 15.07 -7.16 1.76
CA ALA A 48 15.00 -8.56 2.17
C ALA A 48 14.88 -8.72 3.69
N GLU A 49 15.69 -7.99 4.46
CA GLU A 49 15.65 -8.04 5.93
C GLU A 49 14.32 -7.52 6.48
N ALA A 50 13.83 -6.40 5.96
CA ALA A 50 12.54 -5.83 6.35
C ALA A 50 11.40 -6.82 6.07
N MET A 51 11.39 -7.44 4.88
CA MET A 51 10.40 -8.45 4.51
C MET A 51 10.47 -9.68 5.42
N LYS A 52 11.67 -10.22 5.65
CA LYS A 52 11.87 -11.39 6.52
C LYS A 52 11.41 -11.11 7.95
N LYS A 53 11.70 -9.93 8.48
CA LYS A 53 11.26 -9.52 9.82
C LYS A 53 9.74 -9.52 9.94
N GLU A 54 9.03 -9.01 8.94
CA GLU A 54 7.57 -8.98 8.97
C GLU A 54 6.95 -10.37 8.75
N LEU A 55 7.50 -11.18 7.84
CA LEU A 55 7.07 -12.56 7.64
C LEU A 55 7.32 -13.44 8.88
N ALA A 56 8.43 -13.24 9.60
CA ALA A 56 8.73 -13.95 10.84
C ALA A 56 7.72 -13.64 11.97
N ARG A 57 7.03 -12.50 11.91
CA ARG A 57 5.92 -12.14 12.81
C ARG A 57 4.59 -12.76 12.39
N GLY A 58 4.54 -13.49 11.29
CA GLY A 58 3.31 -13.98 10.67
C GLY A 58 2.53 -12.89 9.94
N GLY A 59 3.16 -11.74 9.68
CA GLY A 59 2.57 -10.61 8.95
C GLY A 59 2.56 -10.82 7.43
N GLN A 60 2.10 -9.79 6.73
CA GLN A 60 2.07 -9.74 5.26
C GLN A 60 2.79 -8.48 4.79
N VAL A 61 3.47 -8.58 3.64
CA VAL A 61 4.18 -7.46 3.04
C VAL A 61 3.48 -7.03 1.76
N TYR A 62 3.20 -5.74 1.64
CA TYR A 62 2.75 -5.12 0.39
C TYR A 62 3.96 -4.50 -0.33
N TYR A 63 4.23 -4.96 -1.54
CA TYR A 63 5.25 -4.40 -2.42
C TYR A 63 4.58 -3.68 -3.59
N LEU A 64 4.73 -2.36 -3.67
CA LEU A 64 4.11 -1.55 -4.72
C LEU A 64 5.05 -1.42 -5.92
N HIS A 65 4.57 -1.83 -7.08
CA HIS A 65 5.28 -1.67 -8.35
C HIS A 65 4.36 -1.04 -9.40
N ASN A 66 4.75 0.11 -9.92
CA ASN A 66 3.85 0.95 -10.73
C ASN A 66 3.69 0.50 -12.19
N ARG A 67 4.58 -0.35 -12.71
CA ARG A 67 4.60 -0.74 -14.13
C ARG A 67 4.16 -2.20 -14.27
N VAL A 68 3.03 -2.42 -14.93
CA VAL A 68 2.48 -3.78 -15.13
C VAL A 68 3.36 -4.60 -16.08
N ASP A 69 3.91 -3.97 -17.13
CA ASP A 69 4.67 -4.67 -18.19
C ASP A 69 5.86 -5.52 -17.67
N ASN A 70 6.45 -5.15 -16.54
CA ASN A 70 7.59 -5.85 -15.94
C ASN A 70 7.30 -6.36 -14.51
N ILE A 71 6.02 -6.46 -14.12
CA ILE A 71 5.63 -6.89 -12.78
C ILE A 71 6.04 -8.34 -12.49
N GLU A 72 5.97 -9.23 -13.48
CA GLU A 72 6.38 -10.63 -13.32
C GLU A 72 7.89 -10.75 -13.06
N SER A 73 8.71 -9.97 -13.76
CA SER A 73 10.16 -9.91 -13.52
C SER A 73 10.46 -9.38 -12.11
N CYS A 74 9.71 -8.37 -11.66
CA CYS A 74 9.80 -7.86 -10.29
C CYS A 74 9.41 -8.94 -9.26
N ALA A 75 8.36 -9.72 -9.52
CA ALA A 75 7.92 -10.80 -8.65
C ALA A 75 8.99 -11.90 -8.52
N ALA A 76 9.63 -12.25 -9.64
CA ALA A 76 10.73 -13.20 -9.67
C ALA A 76 11.92 -12.68 -8.85
N HIS A 77 12.27 -11.39 -9.00
CA HIS A 77 13.33 -10.75 -8.21
C HIS A 77 13.04 -10.79 -6.70
N VAL A 78 11.81 -10.44 -6.29
CA VAL A 78 11.39 -10.51 -4.88
C VAL A 78 11.42 -11.94 -4.35
N SER A 79 11.02 -12.92 -5.17
CA SER A 79 11.05 -14.35 -4.79
C SER A 79 12.49 -14.86 -4.60
N GLN A 80 13.45 -14.34 -5.37
CA GLN A 80 14.87 -14.63 -5.18
C GLN A 80 15.44 -13.93 -3.93
N MET A 81 15.03 -12.69 -3.69
CA MET A 81 15.46 -11.87 -2.54
C MET A 81 15.00 -12.47 -1.20
N VAL A 82 13.78 -13.04 -1.16
CA VAL A 82 13.21 -13.67 0.03
C VAL A 82 12.75 -15.10 -0.27
N PRO A 83 13.69 -16.06 -0.29
CA PRO A 83 13.35 -17.47 -0.53
C PRO A 83 12.37 -17.98 0.51
N GLY A 84 11.29 -18.63 0.07
CA GLY A 84 10.25 -19.19 0.94
C GLY A 84 9.05 -18.26 1.18
N ALA A 85 9.10 -17.00 0.75
CA ALA A 85 7.92 -16.16 0.71
C ALA A 85 6.97 -16.59 -0.43
N ARG A 86 5.66 -16.61 -0.16
CA ARG A 86 4.64 -16.79 -1.21
C ARG A 86 4.32 -15.42 -1.81
N VAL A 87 4.74 -15.19 -3.04
CA VAL A 87 4.48 -13.94 -3.77
C VAL A 87 3.21 -14.10 -4.62
N ILE A 88 2.28 -13.17 -4.50
CA ILE A 88 1.06 -13.10 -5.31
C ILE A 88 1.06 -11.74 -6.00
N LEU A 89 0.75 -11.74 -7.29
CA LEU A 89 0.59 -10.53 -8.07
C LEU A 89 -0.86 -10.10 -8.11
N TYR A 90 -1.09 -8.82 -7.86
CA TYR A 90 -2.39 -8.19 -8.03
C TYR A 90 -2.21 -6.90 -8.81
N TYR A 91 -2.84 -6.83 -9.97
CA TYR A 91 -2.92 -5.64 -10.79
C TYR A 91 -4.26 -5.67 -11.52
N ASN A 92 -4.83 -4.49 -11.76
CA ASN A 92 -6.08 -4.38 -12.50
C ASN A 92 -5.77 -4.47 -14.00
N PHE A 93 -5.69 -5.70 -14.51
CA PHE A 93 -5.70 -5.95 -15.94
C PHE A 93 -7.06 -6.52 -16.28
N LEU A 94 -7.88 -5.72 -16.95
CA LEU A 94 -9.20 -6.11 -17.40
C LEU A 94 -9.07 -7.42 -18.21
N SER A 95 -9.72 -8.47 -17.73
CA SER A 95 -9.94 -9.71 -18.48
C SER A 95 -10.87 -9.43 -19.65
N LEU A 96 -10.30 -9.04 -20.79
CA LEU A 96 -10.96 -9.10 -22.09
C LEU A 96 -9.97 -9.76 -23.04
N LEU A 97 -9.95 -11.09 -23.02
CA LEU A 97 -9.73 -11.99 -24.16
C LEU A 97 -9.56 -13.42 -23.64
N LEU A 98 -10.59 -14.23 -23.90
CA LEU A 98 -10.66 -15.70 -24.00
C LEU A 98 -11.94 -16.24 -23.31
N GLN A 99 -13.08 -15.96 -23.94
CA GLN A 99 -13.99 -17.04 -24.35
C GLN A 99 -13.72 -17.33 -25.82
#